data_AF-A0A7Y4QKZ3-F1
#
_entry.id   AF-A0A7Y4QKZ3-F1
#
_cell.length_a   1.000
_cell.length_b   1.000
_cell.length_c   1.000
_cell.angle_alpha   90.00
_cell.angle_beta   90.00
_cell.angle_gamma   90.00
#
_symmetry.space_group_name_H-M   'P 1'
#
loop_
_entity.id
_entity.type
_entity.pdbx_description
1 polymer ?
#
loop_
_entity_poly.entity_id
_entity_poly.type
_entity_poly.pdbx_seq_one_letter_code
_entity_poly.pdbx_strand_id
1 'polypeptide(L)'
;MKNKILPTGMLLAALVAGTRSSSASEPTNTVTIVNDITNSVTWFSTNVYLMNGFVHVLAPAELTIQPGTIIKGLSAGSITIGESASALFVTAGAKIHAIGTAAKPIIFTTEFDDTTIAGDMGIYDRGLWGGVVVMGNAVLNTSSSTIGNANSPKYDVFEGLPDNTINGQNVYRFGGNNDADNSGEIQYVSIRHGGFAFLANKELNGLSMAAVGSGTTIDHVEAYAIADDGFEFFGGTVNTKYLVSAFNDDDTFDTDQGYRGKNQFWFSIQEDGKRDNGGEWNGEPNGIAVSNAPIANFQLYNATFIGAGNSGTNTTANHGLTIRQYSSPKVYNSILTDFTTSHGNGSVGLNISDTQSGAMLTAGLMDLRENIIAGFGSAVTNARSAILLSDASRSNSTVNPLLTSISRIRDAGLDPRPQAGSPALTSTIMPPNDGFYTQVKFKGAFDTNTLWLKCWTALDQLGFLPGGNAVEPTNTVTLINDITNSVTWFSTNVYLMDGFVHVLAPAELTIQPGTIIKGLSAGSITTGESASALFVTAGARIHAVGTATRPIIFTTEFDDLGERDDLGLFDRGLWGGVVVMG
;
A
#
# COMPACT_ATOMS: atom_id res chain seq x y z
N MET A 1 -53.36 63.09 -3.48
CA MET A 1 -53.46 61.81 -4.20
C MET A 1 -52.13 61.10 -4.10
N LYS A 2 -52.13 59.90 -3.50
CA LYS A 2 -51.11 58.83 -3.52
C LYS A 2 -49.77 59.15 -2.81
N ASN A 3 -49.50 58.62 -1.60
CA ASN A 3 -48.94 57.28 -1.27
C ASN A 3 -47.64 57.00 -2.07
N LYS A 4 -46.45 56.71 -1.53
CA LYS A 4 -45.94 56.15 -0.25
C LYS A 4 -44.48 56.62 -0.06
N ILE A 5 -44.09 57.18 1.09
CA ILE A 5 -43.28 56.56 2.16
C ILE A 5 -42.28 55.49 1.67
N LEU A 6 -40.99 55.86 1.59
CA LEU A 6 -39.84 54.98 1.78
C LEU A 6 -39.39 55.15 3.24
N PRO A 7 -39.18 54.06 4.00
CA PRO A 7 -38.14 54.15 5.01
C PRO A 7 -37.30 52.87 5.14
N THR A 8 -36.05 53.15 5.53
CA THR A 8 -35.20 52.34 6.41
C THR A 8 -34.81 50.93 5.95
N GLY A 9 -33.56 50.84 5.49
CA GLY A 9 -32.80 49.61 5.49
C GLY A 9 -32.71 49.04 6.90
N MET A 10 -33.11 47.79 7.02
CA MET A 10 -32.87 46.95 8.17
C MET A 10 -31.79 45.94 7.76
N LEU A 11 -30.64 46.07 8.41
CA LEU A 11 -29.52 45.13 8.36
C LEU A 11 -30.01 43.80 8.95
N LEU A 12 -30.08 42.75 8.14
CA LEU A 12 -30.24 41.38 8.65
C LEU A 12 -29.01 40.59 8.21
N ALA A 13 -28.10 40.38 9.16
CA ALA A 13 -26.98 39.48 9.01
C ALA A 13 -27.52 38.06 8.80
N ALA A 14 -27.41 37.54 7.58
CA ALA A 14 -27.60 36.13 7.32
C ALA A 14 -26.37 35.39 7.88
N LEU A 15 -26.56 34.78 9.04
CA LEU A 15 -25.66 33.79 9.60
C LEU A 15 -25.63 32.61 8.61
N VAL A 16 -24.62 32.55 7.76
CA VAL A 16 -24.34 31.35 6.96
C VAL A 16 -23.79 30.32 7.94
N ALA A 17 -24.67 29.53 8.53
CA ALA A 17 -24.31 28.26 9.12
C ALA A 17 -23.95 27.33 7.96
N GLY A 18 -22.70 27.39 7.52
CA GLY A 18 -22.13 26.35 6.67
C GLY A 18 -22.13 25.06 7.46
N THR A 19 -23.03 24.14 7.12
CA THR A 19 -22.95 22.74 7.56
C THR A 19 -21.70 22.16 6.90
N ARG A 20 -20.62 22.06 7.69
CA ARG A 20 -19.39 21.39 7.30
C ARG A 20 -19.74 19.93 6.98
N SER A 21 -19.52 19.54 5.73
CA SER A 21 -19.33 18.13 5.36
C SER A 21 -18.24 17.57 6.26
N SER A 22 -18.51 16.54 7.05
CA SER A 22 -17.47 15.84 7.81
C SER A 22 -16.69 14.95 6.85
N SER A 23 -15.73 15.53 6.14
CA SER A 23 -14.49 14.80 5.90
C SER A 23 -14.01 14.32 7.27
N ALA A 24 -13.68 13.05 7.45
CA ALA A 24 -13.12 12.55 8.71
C ALA A 24 -11.94 13.47 9.08
N SER A 25 -12.13 14.32 10.09
CA SER A 25 -11.09 15.24 10.53
C SER A 25 -10.10 14.46 11.39
N GLU A 26 -8.81 14.78 11.31
CA GLU A 26 -7.87 14.23 12.29
C GLU A 26 -8.39 14.51 13.70
N PRO A 27 -8.11 13.61 14.66
CA PRO A 27 -8.43 13.89 16.04
C PRO A 27 -7.76 15.19 16.49
N THR A 28 -8.52 16.08 17.12
CA THR A 28 -7.98 17.39 17.56
C THR A 28 -7.02 17.29 18.73
N ASN A 29 -6.93 16.12 19.38
CA ASN A 29 -6.03 15.90 20.51
C ASN A 29 -4.67 15.40 20.02
N THR A 30 -3.65 16.25 20.13
CA THR A 30 -2.26 15.87 19.82
C THR A 30 -1.51 15.47 21.09
N VAL A 31 -0.92 14.28 21.09
CA VAL A 31 -0.05 13.78 22.17
C VAL A 31 1.39 13.77 21.68
N THR A 32 2.20 14.72 22.16
CA THR A 32 3.64 14.74 21.84
C THR A 32 4.40 13.70 22.65
N ILE A 33 5.15 12.84 21.96
CA ILE A 33 5.98 11.80 22.55
C ILE A 33 7.44 12.27 22.54
N VAL A 34 8.00 12.44 23.74
CA VAL A 34 9.38 12.93 23.96
C VAL A 34 10.24 11.94 24.75
N ASN A 35 9.65 10.84 25.24
CA ASN A 35 10.31 9.86 26.07
C ASN A 35 10.12 8.46 25.49
N ASP A 36 11.07 7.59 25.80
CA ASP A 36 10.98 6.16 25.50
C ASP A 36 9.81 5.49 26.24
N ILE A 37 9.26 4.45 25.62
CA ILE A 37 8.20 3.61 26.16
C ILE A 37 8.86 2.52 27.01
N THR A 38 8.89 2.75 28.32
CA THR A 38 9.47 1.84 29.33
C THR A 38 8.45 0.91 29.99
N ASN A 39 7.16 1.25 29.90
CA ASN A 39 6.03 0.43 30.32
C ASN A 39 5.08 0.30 29.14
N SER A 40 4.37 -0.83 29.01
CA SER A 40 3.44 -1.02 27.91
C SER A 40 2.36 0.07 27.86
N VAL A 41 2.10 0.59 26.67
CA VAL A 41 1.12 1.67 26.44
C VAL A 41 0.21 1.34 25.27
N THR A 42 -0.97 1.96 25.27
CA THR A 42 -1.89 1.94 24.14
C THR A 42 -2.00 3.34 23.54
N TRP A 43 -1.82 3.42 22.23
CA TRP A 43 -2.11 4.59 21.41
C TRP A 43 -3.52 4.47 20.83
N PHE A 44 -4.37 5.45 21.14
CA PHE A 44 -5.79 5.45 20.82
C PHE A 44 -6.08 6.33 19.59
N SER A 45 -6.99 5.89 18.73
CA SER A 45 -7.35 6.63 17.50
C SER A 45 -8.11 7.93 17.75
N THR A 46 -8.46 8.25 19.00
CA THR A 46 -8.96 9.58 19.39
C THR A 46 -7.85 10.63 19.51
N ASN A 47 -6.59 10.27 19.24
CA ASN A 47 -5.44 11.16 19.31
C ASN A 47 -4.63 11.10 18.02
N VAL A 48 -3.91 12.18 17.74
CA VAL A 48 -2.72 12.17 16.87
C VAL A 48 -1.49 12.08 17.76
N TYR A 49 -0.61 11.12 17.50
CA TYR A 49 0.66 10.99 18.23
C TYR A 49 1.77 11.70 17.46
N LEU A 50 2.51 12.60 18.11
CA LEU A 50 3.56 13.38 17.47
C LEU A 50 4.92 13.04 18.11
N MET A 51 5.74 12.23 17.44
CA MET A 51 7.06 11.86 17.91
C MET A 51 8.03 13.02 17.71
N ASN A 52 8.70 13.42 18.78
CA ASN A 52 9.71 14.48 18.80
C ASN A 52 11.08 13.84 19.02
N GLY A 53 11.75 13.43 17.95
CA GLY A 53 12.98 12.66 17.99
C GLY A 53 12.73 11.15 18.04
N PHE A 54 13.77 10.38 18.39
CA PHE A 54 13.69 8.93 18.48
C PHE A 54 12.81 8.50 19.66
N VAL A 55 11.94 7.53 19.40
CA VAL A 55 11.09 6.89 20.41
C VAL A 55 11.44 5.41 20.41
N HIS A 56 11.95 4.91 21.54
CA HIS A 56 12.25 3.50 21.70
C HIS A 56 11.14 2.81 22.51
N VAL A 57 10.64 1.68 22.01
CA VAL A 57 9.90 0.71 22.82
C VAL A 57 10.93 -0.21 23.46
N LEU A 58 11.18 -0.03 24.75
CA LEU A 58 12.20 -0.77 25.49
C LEU A 58 11.66 -2.11 25.97
N ALA A 59 12.46 -3.17 25.92
CA ALA A 59 12.03 -4.49 26.37
C ALA A 59 11.84 -4.51 27.90
N PRO A 60 10.80 -5.18 28.44
CA PRO A 60 9.81 -6.02 27.74
C PRO A 60 8.49 -5.27 27.43
N ALA A 61 8.52 -3.95 27.26
CA ALA A 61 7.30 -3.18 27.00
C ALA A 61 6.68 -3.52 25.64
N GLU A 62 5.38 -3.29 25.55
CA GLU A 62 4.58 -3.48 24.35
C GLU A 62 3.89 -2.16 23.97
N LEU A 63 3.98 -1.77 22.69
CA LEU A 63 3.24 -0.65 22.13
C LEU A 63 2.02 -1.18 21.37
N THR A 64 0.82 -0.95 21.88
CA THR A 64 -0.44 -1.26 21.17
C THR A 64 -0.96 -0.02 20.47
N ILE A 65 -1.34 -0.11 19.19
CA ILE A 65 -1.87 1.01 18.41
C ILE A 65 -3.25 0.61 17.86
N GLN A 66 -4.27 1.40 18.15
CA GLN A 66 -5.64 1.13 17.68
C GLN A 66 -5.80 1.39 16.17
N PRO A 67 -6.70 0.67 15.48
CA PRO A 67 -7.07 0.97 14.09
C PRO A 67 -7.46 2.44 13.90
N GLY A 68 -7.01 3.04 12.79
CA GLY A 68 -7.29 4.44 12.45
C GLY A 68 -6.44 5.47 13.20
N THR A 69 -5.45 5.05 14.00
CA THR A 69 -4.54 5.98 14.68
C THR A 69 -3.58 6.62 13.69
N ILE A 70 -3.37 7.94 13.84
CA ILE A 70 -2.38 8.72 13.08
C ILE A 70 -1.19 9.01 13.98
N ILE A 71 0.01 8.69 13.49
CA ILE A 71 1.29 8.91 14.14
C ILE A 71 2.14 9.76 13.19
N LYS A 72 2.66 10.87 13.70
CA LYS A 72 3.48 11.82 12.95
C LYS A 72 4.87 11.93 13.55
N GLY A 73 5.90 11.98 12.72
CA GLY A 73 7.26 12.35 13.11
C GLY A 73 7.51 13.84 12.88
N LEU A 74 8.11 14.53 13.86
CA LEU A 74 8.67 15.85 13.63
C LEU A 74 9.84 15.77 12.64
N SER A 75 9.91 16.72 11.73
CA SER A 75 11.06 16.92 10.86
C SER A 75 12.28 17.39 11.65
N ALA A 76 13.48 17.22 11.10
CA ALA A 76 14.73 17.56 11.76
C ALA A 76 14.77 19.00 12.32
N GLY A 77 14.14 19.96 11.62
CA GLY A 77 14.07 21.37 12.05
C GLY A 77 13.10 21.64 13.20
N SER A 78 12.16 20.74 13.46
CA SER A 78 11.13 20.88 14.50
C SER A 78 11.44 20.12 15.79
N ILE A 79 12.41 19.21 15.77
CA ILE A 79 12.81 18.42 16.94
C ILE A 79 13.42 19.32 18.01
N THR A 80 12.96 19.18 19.26
CA THR A 80 13.41 20.03 20.39
C THR A 80 14.29 19.28 21.38
N ILE A 81 14.49 17.98 21.21
CA ILE A 81 15.26 17.14 22.14
C ILE A 81 16.68 16.79 21.65
N GLY A 82 17.08 17.33 20.50
CA GLY A 82 18.46 17.23 19.98
C GLY A 82 18.76 16.01 19.11
N GLU A 83 17.76 15.20 18.77
CA GLU A 83 17.89 14.11 17.80
C GLU A 83 17.89 14.61 16.35
N SER A 84 18.51 13.85 15.44
CA SER A 84 18.64 14.24 14.03
C SER A 84 17.37 14.03 13.20
N ALA A 85 16.50 13.11 13.64
CA ALA A 85 15.23 12.79 13.02
C ALA A 85 14.25 12.20 14.05
N SER A 86 12.96 12.14 13.72
CA SER A 86 11.98 11.39 14.50
C SER A 86 11.82 9.99 13.92
N ALA A 87 11.89 8.95 14.74
CA ALA A 87 11.74 7.57 14.28
C ALA A 87 11.23 6.68 15.42
N LEU A 88 10.55 5.59 15.08
CA LEU A 88 10.09 4.59 16.05
C LEU A 88 11.01 3.37 16.00
N PHE A 89 11.62 3.03 17.14
CA PHE A 89 12.43 1.84 17.32
C PHE A 89 11.75 0.86 18.26
N VAL A 90 11.33 -0.30 17.76
CA VAL A 90 10.90 -1.43 18.58
C VAL A 90 12.14 -2.27 18.87
N THR A 91 12.68 -2.14 20.08
CA THR A 91 13.96 -2.78 20.44
C THR A 91 13.84 -4.29 20.60
N ALA A 92 14.95 -5.02 20.45
CA ALA A 92 14.96 -6.48 20.59
C ALA A 92 14.36 -6.92 21.95
N GLY A 93 13.32 -7.76 21.90
CA GLY A 93 12.56 -8.24 23.06
C GLY A 93 11.36 -7.39 23.47
N ALA A 94 11.14 -6.22 22.85
CA ALA A 94 9.90 -5.46 22.93
C ALA A 94 8.91 -5.91 21.85
N LYS A 95 7.66 -5.44 21.91
CA LYS A 95 6.66 -5.72 20.86
C LYS A 95 5.88 -4.49 20.41
N ILE A 96 5.38 -4.58 19.18
CA ILE A 96 4.39 -3.66 18.62
C ILE A 96 3.13 -4.43 18.19
N HIS A 97 1.96 -3.91 18.56
CA HIS A 97 0.66 -4.41 18.13
C HIS A 97 -0.04 -3.30 17.33
N ALA A 98 0.35 -3.13 16.08
CA ALA A 98 -0.21 -2.15 15.14
C ALA A 98 -1.15 -2.86 14.16
N ILE A 99 -2.37 -3.15 14.62
CA ILE A 99 -3.34 -3.97 13.90
C ILE A 99 -4.47 -3.05 13.43
N GLY A 100 -4.29 -2.42 12.27
CA GLY A 100 -5.31 -1.65 11.57
C GLY A 100 -6.31 -2.54 10.84
N THR A 101 -7.16 -1.91 10.03
CA THR A 101 -8.07 -2.61 9.12
C THR A 101 -8.08 -1.92 7.76
N ALA A 102 -8.64 -2.58 6.74
CA ALA A 102 -8.76 -1.96 5.43
C ALA A 102 -9.53 -0.62 5.46
N ALA A 103 -10.55 -0.50 6.32
CA ALA A 103 -11.35 0.71 6.48
C ALA A 103 -10.72 1.75 7.42
N LYS A 104 -9.88 1.30 8.36
CA LYS A 104 -9.23 2.14 9.38
C LYS A 104 -7.75 1.77 9.48
N PRO A 105 -6.94 2.06 8.45
CA PRO A 105 -5.51 1.81 8.49
C PRO A 105 -4.85 2.65 9.58
N ILE A 106 -3.74 2.16 10.12
CA ILE A 106 -2.86 2.99 10.95
C ILE A 106 -1.91 3.74 10.01
N ILE A 107 -1.76 5.05 10.22
CA ILE A 107 -0.92 5.89 9.35
C ILE A 107 0.26 6.41 10.18
N PHE A 108 1.48 6.08 9.74
CA PHE A 108 2.71 6.73 10.16
C PHE A 108 3.14 7.72 9.07
N THR A 109 3.34 8.98 9.42
CA THR A 109 3.66 10.03 8.45
C THR A 109 4.47 11.17 9.09
N THR A 110 4.67 12.27 8.37
CA THR A 110 5.34 13.48 8.86
C THR A 110 4.36 14.48 9.47
N GLU A 111 4.85 15.39 10.31
CA GLU A 111 4.07 16.52 10.86
C GLU A 111 3.42 17.42 9.78
N PHE A 112 3.92 17.39 8.54
CA PHE A 112 3.43 18.19 7.43
C PHE A 112 2.25 17.58 6.66
N ASP A 113 1.98 16.28 6.82
CA ASP A 113 0.89 15.57 6.16
C ASP A 113 -0.42 15.86 6.90
N ASP A 114 -1.32 16.64 6.30
CA ASP A 114 -2.71 16.74 6.73
C ASP A 114 -3.51 15.61 6.08
N THR A 115 -3.69 14.52 6.81
CA THR A 115 -4.32 13.30 6.29
C THR A 115 -5.80 13.48 5.91
N THR A 116 -6.38 14.66 6.16
CA THR A 116 -7.74 15.03 5.75
C THR A 116 -7.80 15.71 4.38
N ILE A 117 -6.64 16.14 3.85
CA ILE A 117 -6.52 16.87 2.59
C ILE A 117 -5.78 15.99 1.58
N ALA A 118 -6.52 15.35 0.69
CA ALA A 118 -5.90 14.52 -0.35
C ALA A 118 -4.95 15.34 -1.25
N GLY A 119 -3.68 14.94 -1.25
CA GLY A 119 -2.67 15.45 -2.17
C GLY A 119 -2.04 16.79 -1.78
N ASP A 120 -2.18 17.19 -0.51
CA ASP A 120 -1.38 18.23 0.15
C ASP A 120 0.13 17.93 0.04
N MET A 121 0.49 16.64 0.07
CA MET A 121 1.82 16.09 -0.20
C MET A 121 1.85 15.32 -1.54
N GLY A 122 3.01 15.34 -2.18
CA GLY A 122 3.33 14.68 -3.43
C GLY A 122 4.22 13.45 -3.25
N ILE A 123 4.45 12.72 -4.35
CA ILE A 123 5.28 11.51 -4.38
C ILE A 123 6.78 11.79 -4.15
N TYR A 124 7.19 13.05 -4.11
CA TYR A 124 8.58 13.51 -3.91
C TYR A 124 8.83 14.15 -2.55
N ASP A 125 7.79 14.33 -1.73
CA ASP A 125 7.95 14.85 -0.39
C ASP A 125 8.40 13.70 0.51
N ARG A 126 9.72 13.51 0.62
CA ARG A 126 10.32 12.36 1.29
C ARG A 126 11.35 12.82 2.31
N GLY A 127 11.71 11.94 3.22
CA GLY A 127 12.79 12.20 4.16
C GLY A 127 12.43 13.20 5.24
N LEU A 128 11.13 13.31 5.54
CA LEU A 128 10.58 14.32 6.46
C LEU A 128 10.46 13.78 7.89
N TRP A 129 10.77 12.50 8.09
CA TRP A 129 11.01 11.81 9.36
C TRP A 129 11.69 10.46 9.05
N GLY A 130 12.17 9.74 10.06
CA GLY A 130 13.02 8.57 9.90
C GLY A 130 12.33 7.31 9.39
N GLY A 131 11.17 6.93 9.94
CA GLY A 131 10.51 5.65 9.63
C GLY A 131 10.34 4.74 10.85
N VAL A 132 10.06 3.46 10.59
CA VAL A 132 9.82 2.45 11.63
C VAL A 132 10.87 1.35 11.56
N VAL A 133 11.51 1.06 12.70
CA VAL A 133 12.51 0.00 12.84
C VAL A 133 12.02 -1.03 13.85
N VAL A 134 12.01 -2.30 13.45
CA VAL A 134 11.68 -3.43 14.32
C VAL A 134 12.91 -4.32 14.46
N MET A 135 13.38 -4.49 15.69
CA MET A 135 14.54 -5.32 16.02
C MET A 135 14.09 -6.60 16.71
N GLY A 136 14.62 -7.73 16.23
CA GLY A 136 14.35 -9.05 16.76
C GLY A 136 15.60 -9.83 17.14
N ASN A 137 15.37 -11.07 17.58
CA ASN A 137 16.40 -11.98 18.09
C ASN A 137 16.70 -13.17 17.15
N ALA A 138 16.32 -13.10 15.88
CA ALA A 138 16.60 -14.14 14.90
C ALA A 138 18.10 -14.22 14.55
N VAL A 139 18.52 -15.36 13.98
CA VAL A 139 19.95 -15.58 13.67
C VAL A 139 20.36 -14.72 12.47
N LEU A 140 21.48 -14.02 12.63
CA LEU A 140 22.24 -13.36 11.56
C LEU A 140 23.34 -14.28 11.05
N ASN A 141 23.67 -14.20 9.77
CA ASN A 141 24.86 -14.89 9.26
C ASN A 141 26.16 -14.13 9.54
N THR A 142 26.09 -12.81 9.41
CA THR A 142 27.22 -11.88 9.48
C THR A 142 26.76 -10.57 10.11
N SER A 143 27.69 -9.88 10.77
CA SER A 143 27.52 -8.52 11.28
C SER A 143 28.53 -7.59 10.62
N SER A 144 28.14 -6.33 10.47
CA SER A 144 28.97 -5.23 10.00
C SER A 144 30.21 -5.02 10.89
N SER A 145 30.13 -5.35 12.18
CA SER A 145 31.22 -5.21 13.13
C SER A 145 31.94 -6.53 13.41
N THR A 146 33.27 -6.48 13.52
CA THR A 146 34.08 -7.64 13.90
C THR A 146 33.69 -8.20 15.27
N ILE A 147 33.30 -7.33 16.22
CA ILE A 147 32.91 -7.73 17.57
C ILE A 147 31.57 -8.46 17.55
N GLY A 148 30.56 -7.88 16.89
CA GLY A 148 29.25 -8.51 16.73
C GLY A 148 29.33 -9.83 15.98
N ASN A 149 30.16 -9.88 14.94
CA ASN A 149 30.37 -11.08 14.13
C ASN A 149 31.09 -12.21 14.88
N ALA A 150 31.96 -11.89 15.84
CA ALA A 150 32.67 -12.87 16.67
C ALA A 150 31.85 -13.33 17.90
N ASN A 151 30.74 -12.67 18.21
CA ASN A 151 29.90 -13.03 19.34
C ASN A 151 29.05 -14.30 19.05
N SER A 152 28.62 -14.98 20.12
CA SER A 152 27.70 -16.12 20.04
C SER A 152 26.63 -16.00 21.14
N PRO A 153 25.39 -15.61 20.80
CA PRO A 153 24.90 -15.34 19.45
C PRO A 153 25.51 -14.08 18.80
N LYS A 154 25.53 -14.05 17.46
CA LYS A 154 25.90 -12.86 16.69
C LYS A 154 24.85 -11.77 16.92
N TYR A 155 25.30 -10.52 16.94
CA TYR A 155 24.45 -9.35 16.85
C TYR A 155 25.07 -8.35 15.89
N ASP A 156 24.28 -7.41 15.43
CA ASP A 156 24.78 -6.21 14.76
C ASP A 156 24.20 -4.96 15.43
N VAL A 157 24.77 -3.80 15.10
CA VAL A 157 24.23 -2.49 15.50
C VAL A 157 23.57 -1.89 14.26
N PHE A 158 22.36 -1.37 14.42
CA PHE A 158 21.65 -0.70 13.33
C PHE A 158 22.52 0.40 12.74
N GLU A 159 22.53 0.48 11.43
CA GLU A 159 23.54 1.23 10.73
C GLU A 159 23.41 2.75 10.92
N GLY A 160 24.55 3.45 10.84
CA GLY A 160 24.60 4.89 11.12
C GLY A 160 24.42 5.28 12.59
N LEU A 161 24.00 4.35 13.46
CA LEU A 161 23.74 4.60 14.87
C LEU A 161 24.88 4.09 15.77
N PRO A 162 25.12 4.78 16.90
CA PRO A 162 26.09 4.35 17.90
C PRO A 162 25.58 3.13 18.68
N ASP A 163 26.49 2.36 19.28
CA ASP A 163 26.13 1.22 20.13
C ASP A 163 25.71 1.67 21.54
N ASN A 164 24.57 2.37 21.62
CA ASN A 164 24.09 3.03 22.84
C ASN A 164 23.31 2.10 23.76
N THR A 165 23.40 2.41 25.05
CA THR A 165 22.61 1.77 26.10
C THR A 165 21.64 2.78 26.75
N ILE A 166 20.36 2.44 26.83
CA ILE A 166 19.33 3.19 27.57
C ILE A 166 18.74 2.26 28.63
N ASN A 167 18.70 2.71 29.89
CA ASN A 167 18.20 1.91 31.02
C ASN A 167 18.83 0.50 31.14
N GLY A 168 20.10 0.35 30.72
CA GLY A 168 20.82 -0.93 30.73
C GLY A 168 20.53 -1.84 29.51
N GLN A 169 19.70 -1.41 28.56
CA GLN A 169 19.41 -2.12 27.31
C GLN A 169 20.19 -1.53 26.14
N ASN A 170 20.80 -2.37 25.29
CA ASN A 170 21.37 -1.92 24.02
C ASN A 170 20.23 -1.70 23.01
N VAL A 171 19.94 -0.44 22.69
CA VAL A 171 18.68 -0.08 22.00
C VAL A 171 18.74 -0.22 20.49
N TYR A 172 19.94 -0.29 19.92
CA TYR A 172 20.16 -0.43 18.47
C TYR A 172 20.78 -1.77 18.08
N ARG A 173 20.93 -2.71 19.03
CA ARG A 173 21.43 -4.04 18.72
C ARG A 173 20.30 -4.97 18.31
N PHE A 174 20.54 -5.74 17.25
CA PHE A 174 19.64 -6.79 16.77
C PHE A 174 20.41 -8.07 16.47
N GLY A 175 19.71 -9.19 16.38
CA GLY A 175 20.30 -10.51 16.16
C GLY A 175 20.38 -11.35 17.43
N GLY A 176 20.34 -12.66 17.25
CA GLY A 176 20.29 -13.62 18.35
C GLY A 176 20.40 -15.06 17.86
N ASN A 177 19.68 -15.95 18.53
CA ASN A 177 19.62 -17.37 18.20
C ASN A 177 18.19 -17.91 18.10
N ASN A 178 17.19 -17.03 17.99
CA ASN A 178 15.77 -17.40 18.03
C ASN A 178 15.06 -17.04 16.71
N ASP A 179 15.07 -17.95 15.75
CA ASP A 179 14.34 -17.77 14.48
C ASP A 179 12.81 -17.76 14.63
N ALA A 180 12.30 -18.12 15.81
CA ALA A 180 10.87 -18.05 16.16
C ALA A 180 10.56 -16.82 17.04
N ASP A 181 11.48 -15.84 17.14
CA ASP A 181 11.25 -14.58 17.84
C ASP A 181 9.97 -13.89 17.32
N ASN A 182 9.27 -13.21 18.24
CA ASN A 182 8.01 -12.53 17.96
C ASN A 182 8.07 -11.10 18.51
N SER A 183 8.21 -10.16 17.58
CA SER A 183 8.23 -8.71 17.80
C SER A 183 6.83 -8.07 17.70
N GLY A 184 5.78 -8.87 17.55
CA GLY A 184 4.38 -8.47 17.49
C GLY A 184 3.74 -8.56 16.10
N GLU A 185 2.82 -7.65 15.79
CA GLU A 185 2.04 -7.63 14.57
C GLU A 185 1.93 -6.21 13.98
N ILE A 186 2.17 -6.10 12.67
CA ILE A 186 1.98 -4.89 11.88
C ILE A 186 1.05 -5.27 10.72
N GLN A 187 -0.21 -4.82 10.81
CA GLN A 187 -1.24 -5.14 9.83
C GLN A 187 -2.09 -3.93 9.42
N TYR A 188 -2.33 -3.74 8.12
CA TYR A 188 -3.00 -2.56 7.55
C TYR A 188 -2.39 -1.24 8.04
N VAL A 189 -1.09 -1.11 7.79
CA VAL A 189 -0.28 0.04 8.19
C VAL A 189 0.26 0.74 6.94
N SER A 190 0.12 2.06 6.87
CA SER A 190 0.68 2.91 5.81
C SER A 190 1.74 3.82 6.41
N ILE A 191 3.00 3.64 5.98
CA ILE A 191 4.16 4.41 6.40
C ILE A 191 4.55 5.33 5.26
N ARG A 192 4.50 6.65 5.48
CA ARG A 192 4.56 7.66 4.42
C ARG A 192 5.66 8.67 4.67
N HIS A 193 6.27 9.18 3.60
CA HIS A 193 7.11 10.38 3.63
C HIS A 193 8.34 10.27 4.56
N GLY A 194 8.73 9.03 4.88
CA GLY A 194 9.84 8.70 5.79
C GLY A 194 11.19 8.62 5.08
N GLY A 195 12.15 7.97 5.76
CA GLY A 195 13.53 7.82 5.34
C GLY A 195 14.47 8.88 5.91
N PHE A 196 15.70 8.54 6.26
CA PHE A 196 16.66 9.54 6.74
C PHE A 196 18.11 9.07 6.65
N ALA A 197 18.95 9.81 5.94
CA ALA A 197 20.38 9.52 5.87
C ALA A 197 21.15 10.09 7.05
N PHE A 198 21.72 9.20 7.88
CA PHE A 198 22.67 9.58 8.93
C PHE A 198 24.03 9.95 8.34
N LEU A 199 24.50 9.12 7.42
CA LEU A 199 25.74 9.25 6.66
C LEU A 199 25.46 8.70 5.25
N ALA A 200 26.39 8.86 4.32
CA ALA A 200 26.23 8.28 2.99
C ALA A 200 26.17 6.74 3.05
N ASN A 201 25.10 6.14 2.52
CA ASN A 201 24.80 4.70 2.55
C ASN A 201 24.64 4.17 3.98
N LYS A 202 24.12 5.01 4.89
CA LYS A 202 23.68 4.67 6.24
C LYS A 202 22.37 5.40 6.56
N GLU A 203 21.23 4.73 6.39
CA GLU A 203 19.92 5.36 6.31
C GLU A 203 18.86 4.67 7.21
N LEU A 204 17.77 5.41 7.51
CA LEU A 204 16.49 4.85 7.92
C LEU A 204 15.59 4.69 6.70
N ASN A 205 14.70 3.69 6.75
CA ASN A 205 13.83 3.26 5.65
C ASN A 205 12.34 3.44 5.99
N GLY A 206 11.46 2.97 5.11
CA GLY A 206 10.03 2.88 5.43
C GLY A 206 9.79 1.95 6.62
N LEU A 207 10.03 0.66 6.40
CA LEU A 207 10.05 -0.35 7.45
C LEU A 207 11.35 -1.16 7.40
N SER A 208 12.21 -0.95 8.40
CA SER A 208 13.41 -1.76 8.61
C SER A 208 13.12 -2.94 9.55
N MET A 209 13.39 -4.15 9.10
CA MET A 209 13.18 -5.40 9.84
C MET A 209 14.53 -6.04 10.15
N ALA A 210 15.05 -5.76 11.35
CA ALA A 210 16.37 -6.18 11.75
C ALA A 210 16.33 -7.43 12.64
N ALA A 211 16.76 -8.58 12.08
CA ALA A 211 16.67 -9.91 12.69
C ALA A 211 15.28 -10.27 13.25
N VAL A 212 14.21 -9.83 12.58
CA VAL A 212 12.83 -10.14 12.98
C VAL A 212 12.55 -11.62 12.74
N GLY A 213 12.00 -12.28 13.76
CA GLY A 213 11.70 -13.72 13.73
C GLY A 213 10.39 -14.08 13.03
N SER A 214 10.23 -15.37 12.75
CA SER A 214 9.06 -15.94 12.06
C SER A 214 7.78 -15.96 12.91
N GLY A 215 7.87 -15.62 14.20
CA GLY A 215 6.72 -15.45 15.08
C GLY A 215 6.03 -14.08 14.92
N THR A 216 6.70 -13.11 14.29
CA THR A 216 6.16 -11.77 13.99
C THR A 216 5.25 -11.81 12.76
N THR A 217 4.15 -11.06 12.79
CA THR A 217 3.25 -10.90 11.64
C THR A 217 3.47 -9.57 10.94
N ILE A 218 3.79 -9.59 9.65
CA ILE A 218 3.84 -8.41 8.77
C ILE A 218 2.93 -8.68 7.57
N ASP A 219 1.78 -8.02 7.51
CA ASP A 219 0.72 -8.33 6.55
C ASP A 219 -0.04 -7.05 6.14
N HIS A 220 -0.20 -6.71 4.86
CA HIS A 220 -0.79 -5.43 4.42
C HIS A 220 -0.05 -4.21 5.02
N VAL A 221 1.20 -4.01 4.59
CA VAL A 221 2.00 -2.83 4.97
C VAL A 221 2.43 -2.08 3.73
N GLU A 222 2.27 -0.76 3.76
CA GLU A 222 2.67 0.15 2.69
C GLU A 222 3.82 1.05 3.15
N ALA A 223 4.84 1.17 2.32
CA ALA A 223 5.86 2.19 2.36
C ALA A 223 5.68 3.12 1.16
N TYR A 224 5.30 4.38 1.40
CA TYR A 224 4.96 5.36 0.39
C TYR A 224 5.87 6.59 0.47
N ALA A 225 6.53 6.94 -0.64
CA ALA A 225 7.37 8.13 -0.74
C ALA A 225 8.47 8.18 0.34
N ILE A 226 9.22 7.10 0.50
CA ILE A 226 10.38 7.02 1.41
C ILE A 226 11.64 7.54 0.70
N ALA A 227 12.46 8.33 1.39
CA ALA A 227 13.70 8.91 0.85
C ALA A 227 14.82 7.89 0.60
N ASP A 228 14.62 6.64 1.01
CA ASP A 228 15.55 5.53 0.82
C ASP A 228 14.73 4.28 0.47
N ASP A 229 14.97 3.14 1.11
CA ASP A 229 14.25 1.91 0.79
C ASP A 229 12.82 1.87 1.33
N GLY A 230 11.93 1.22 0.56
CA GLY A 230 10.59 0.93 1.05
C GLY A 230 10.59 -0.02 2.24
N PHE A 231 11.27 -1.16 2.06
CA PHE A 231 11.42 -2.20 3.07
C PHE A 231 12.84 -2.72 3.01
N GLU A 232 13.48 -2.84 4.18
CA GLU A 232 14.81 -3.42 4.29
C GLU A 232 14.83 -4.53 5.34
N PHE A 233 15.39 -5.68 4.97
CA PHE A 233 15.50 -6.85 5.83
C PHE A 233 16.95 -7.07 6.24
N PHE A 234 17.32 -6.67 7.46
CA PHE A 234 18.64 -6.99 8.02
C PHE A 234 18.62 -8.38 8.66
N GLY A 235 18.70 -9.41 7.83
CA GLY A 235 18.64 -10.81 8.26
C GLY A 235 17.26 -11.24 8.77
N GLY A 236 17.24 -12.30 9.58
CA GLY A 236 16.01 -12.82 10.20
C GLY A 236 15.18 -13.76 9.32
N THR A 237 13.99 -14.09 9.84
CA THR A 237 13.11 -15.16 9.33
C THR A 237 11.64 -14.73 9.22
N VAL A 238 11.35 -13.45 9.43
CA VAL A 238 9.99 -12.91 9.34
C VAL A 238 9.36 -13.23 8.00
N ASN A 239 8.11 -13.69 8.03
CA ASN A 239 7.34 -13.93 6.83
C ASN A 239 6.47 -12.71 6.54
N THR A 240 6.32 -12.32 5.27
CA THR A 240 5.53 -11.13 4.92
C THR A 240 4.51 -11.39 3.83
N LYS A 241 3.35 -10.74 3.91
CA LYS A 241 2.29 -10.85 2.91
C LYS A 241 1.70 -9.49 2.57
N TYR A 242 1.37 -9.24 1.30
CA TYR A 242 0.74 -7.99 0.86
C TYR A 242 1.56 -6.74 1.23
N LEU A 243 2.81 -6.67 0.77
CA LEU A 243 3.63 -5.46 0.93
C LEU A 243 3.48 -4.54 -0.27
N VAL A 244 3.43 -3.23 -0.02
CA VAL A 244 3.30 -2.18 -1.04
C VAL A 244 4.47 -1.21 -0.90
N SER A 245 5.35 -1.17 -1.89
CA SER A 245 6.49 -0.24 -1.94
C SER A 245 6.25 0.75 -3.08
N ALA A 246 5.84 1.98 -2.76
CA ALA A 246 5.35 2.96 -3.73
C ALA A 246 6.16 4.25 -3.69
N PHE A 247 6.78 4.59 -4.82
CA PHE A 247 7.46 5.86 -5.05
C PHE A 247 8.62 6.16 -4.09
N ASN A 248 9.38 5.15 -3.68
CA ASN A 248 10.57 5.32 -2.83
C ASN A 248 11.79 5.78 -3.66
N ASP A 249 12.75 6.51 -3.06
CA ASP A 249 13.89 7.13 -3.79
C ASP A 249 14.98 6.13 -4.17
N ASP A 250 15.17 5.08 -3.37
CA ASP A 250 16.16 4.03 -3.62
C ASP A 250 15.50 2.68 -3.97
N ASP A 251 15.79 1.60 -3.23
CA ASP A 251 15.32 0.27 -3.57
C ASP A 251 13.89 -0.01 -3.07
N THR A 252 13.13 -0.80 -3.85
CA THR A 252 11.76 -1.11 -3.41
C THR A 252 11.74 -2.14 -2.28
N PHE A 253 12.70 -3.09 -2.31
CA PHE A 253 12.93 -4.10 -1.27
C PHE A 253 14.42 -4.46 -1.22
N ASP A 254 15.11 -4.12 -0.13
CA ASP A 254 16.48 -4.57 0.14
C ASP A 254 16.50 -5.72 1.16
N THR A 255 17.40 -6.67 0.96
CA THR A 255 17.68 -7.69 1.96
C THR A 255 19.16 -7.81 2.21
N ASP A 256 19.52 -8.08 3.45
CA ASP A 256 20.89 -8.30 3.86
C ASP A 256 21.04 -9.41 4.92
N GLN A 257 22.27 -9.70 5.33
CA GLN A 257 22.60 -10.46 6.56
C GLN A 257 21.89 -11.83 6.75
N GLY A 258 21.64 -12.55 5.65
CA GLY A 258 21.12 -13.91 5.72
C GLY A 258 19.61 -14.03 5.86
N TYR A 259 18.83 -13.05 5.38
CA TYR A 259 17.37 -13.11 5.40
C TYR A 259 16.84 -14.37 4.70
N ARG A 260 15.90 -15.06 5.36
CA ARG A 260 15.39 -16.39 4.95
C ARG A 260 13.89 -16.61 5.20
N GLY A 261 13.11 -15.54 5.19
CA GLY A 261 11.65 -15.60 5.37
C GLY A 261 10.89 -16.11 4.14
N LYS A 262 9.58 -16.29 4.30
CA LYS A 262 8.61 -16.59 3.23
C LYS A 262 7.79 -15.35 2.91
N ASN A 263 7.57 -15.09 1.62
CA ASN A 263 6.95 -13.86 1.16
C ASN A 263 5.92 -14.10 0.05
N GLN A 264 4.80 -13.38 0.07
CA GLN A 264 3.81 -13.44 -1.00
C GLN A 264 3.06 -12.12 -1.24
N PHE A 265 2.70 -11.84 -2.50
CA PHE A 265 1.92 -10.65 -2.89
C PHE A 265 2.63 -9.32 -2.62
N TRP A 266 3.94 -9.27 -2.90
CA TRP A 266 4.66 -8.01 -2.92
C TRP A 266 4.29 -7.20 -4.17
N PHE A 267 3.97 -5.94 -4.00
CA PHE A 267 3.73 -5.00 -5.08
C PHE A 267 4.67 -3.81 -4.93
N SER A 268 5.29 -3.39 -6.02
CA SER A 268 5.97 -2.10 -6.06
C SER A 268 5.65 -1.32 -7.31
N ILE A 269 5.62 0.00 -7.15
CA ILE A 269 5.64 0.96 -8.25
C ILE A 269 6.63 2.07 -7.95
N GLN A 270 7.42 2.33 -8.95
CA GLN A 270 8.51 3.26 -8.94
C GLN A 270 8.05 4.55 -9.68
N GLU A 271 8.27 5.77 -9.15
CA GLU A 271 8.06 7.05 -9.85
C GLU A 271 8.95 7.25 -11.11
N ASP A 272 8.83 8.34 -11.85
CA ASP A 272 9.46 8.50 -13.18
C ASP A 272 10.84 9.21 -13.20
N GLY A 273 11.40 9.63 -12.05
CA GLY A 273 12.47 10.64 -11.94
C GLY A 273 13.79 10.24 -11.28
N LYS A 274 13.88 9.21 -10.43
CA LYS A 274 15.14 8.72 -9.79
C LYS A 274 14.96 7.30 -9.26
N ARG A 275 15.80 6.32 -9.66
CA ARG A 275 15.65 4.88 -9.26
C ARG A 275 16.91 4.05 -9.34
N ASP A 276 17.13 3.23 -8.32
CA ASP A 276 18.07 2.11 -8.34
C ASP A 276 17.33 0.81 -8.72
N ASN A 277 17.00 -0.09 -7.79
CA ASN A 277 16.49 -1.42 -8.09
C ASN A 277 15.04 -1.66 -7.66
N GLY A 278 14.33 -2.53 -8.39
CA GLY A 278 13.12 -3.17 -7.88
C GLY A 278 13.44 -4.04 -6.65
N GLY A 279 14.64 -4.60 -6.56
CA GLY A 279 15.15 -5.16 -5.32
C GLY A 279 16.66 -5.35 -5.38
N GLU A 280 17.32 -4.96 -4.30
CA GLU A 280 18.72 -5.21 -4.07
C GLU A 280 18.86 -6.26 -2.97
N TRP A 281 19.34 -7.45 -3.33
CA TRP A 281 19.32 -8.59 -2.42
C TRP A 281 20.74 -9.01 -2.12
N ASN A 282 21.29 -8.42 -1.07
CA ASN A 282 22.54 -8.79 -0.43
C ASN A 282 22.34 -10.05 0.44
N GLY A 283 23.29 -10.99 0.38
CA GLY A 283 23.29 -12.16 1.27
C GLY A 283 24.05 -11.89 2.57
N GLU A 284 24.95 -10.92 2.54
CA GLU A 284 25.80 -10.43 3.62
C GLU A 284 26.07 -8.94 3.38
N PRO A 285 26.38 -8.17 4.43
CA PRO A 285 26.57 -6.73 4.31
C PRO A 285 27.54 -6.39 3.19
N ASN A 286 27.19 -5.35 2.42
CA ASN A 286 27.95 -4.94 1.26
C ASN A 286 29.46 -4.83 1.57
N GLY A 287 30.27 -5.59 0.83
CA GLY A 287 31.74 -5.58 0.94
C GLY A 287 32.35 -6.54 1.97
N ILE A 288 31.58 -7.29 2.75
CA ILE A 288 32.13 -8.27 3.71
C ILE A 288 32.42 -9.63 3.04
N ALA A 289 31.45 -10.21 2.32
CA ALA A 289 31.59 -11.44 1.51
C ALA A 289 32.43 -12.59 2.13
N VAL A 290 32.05 -13.06 3.31
CA VAL A 290 32.73 -14.11 4.08
C VAL A 290 32.06 -15.49 4.02
N SER A 291 30.90 -15.62 3.37
CA SER A 291 30.19 -16.91 3.17
C SER A 291 29.71 -17.58 4.48
N ASN A 292 29.26 -16.81 5.47
CA ASN A 292 28.76 -17.40 6.71
C ASN A 292 27.36 -18.03 6.55
N ALA A 293 27.05 -18.98 7.43
CA ALA A 293 25.70 -19.52 7.60
C ALA A 293 24.92 -18.69 8.64
N PRO A 294 23.58 -18.62 8.55
CA PRO A 294 22.74 -19.20 7.50
C PRO A 294 22.86 -18.49 6.14
N ILE A 295 22.58 -19.21 5.05
CA ILE A 295 22.58 -18.61 3.71
C ILE A 295 21.30 -17.78 3.54
N ALA A 296 21.40 -16.60 2.93
CA ALA A 296 20.23 -15.81 2.53
C ALA A 296 19.45 -16.55 1.43
N ASN A 297 18.33 -17.18 1.80
CA ASN A 297 17.58 -18.08 0.91
C ASN A 297 16.06 -17.90 1.03
N PHE A 298 15.63 -16.65 1.25
CA PHE A 298 14.21 -16.32 1.34
C PHE A 298 13.42 -16.76 0.09
N GLN A 299 12.13 -16.93 0.28
CA GLN A 299 11.20 -17.37 -0.77
C GLN A 299 10.20 -16.27 -1.07
N LEU A 300 9.96 -16.00 -2.35
CA LEU A 300 8.98 -15.02 -2.81
C LEU A 300 8.09 -15.64 -3.88
N TYR A 301 6.79 -15.66 -3.62
CA TYR A 301 5.77 -16.04 -4.60
C TYR A 301 4.91 -14.83 -4.97
N ASN A 302 4.49 -14.72 -6.22
CA ASN A 302 3.43 -13.79 -6.61
C ASN A 302 3.75 -12.32 -6.32
N ALA A 303 4.86 -11.81 -6.84
CA ALA A 303 5.20 -10.39 -6.74
C ALA A 303 4.99 -9.65 -8.07
N THR A 304 4.58 -8.38 -8.03
CA THR A 304 4.55 -7.48 -9.19
C THR A 304 5.42 -6.26 -8.91
N PHE A 305 6.56 -6.17 -9.58
CA PHE A 305 7.45 -5.01 -9.56
C PHE A 305 7.23 -4.18 -10.82
N ILE A 306 6.89 -2.90 -10.65
CA ILE A 306 6.74 -1.93 -11.73
C ILE A 306 7.83 -0.88 -11.57
N GLY A 307 8.70 -0.74 -12.57
CA GLY A 307 9.87 0.15 -12.56
C GLY A 307 9.54 1.63 -12.79
N ALA A 308 10.53 2.43 -13.20
CA ALA A 308 10.36 3.88 -13.43
C ALA A 308 9.52 4.26 -14.65
N GLY A 309 9.29 3.31 -15.57
CA GLY A 309 8.76 3.56 -16.89
C GLY A 309 9.70 4.37 -17.79
N ASN A 310 9.24 4.65 -19.00
CA ASN A 310 10.00 5.34 -20.04
C ASN A 310 9.75 6.87 -20.07
N SER A 311 9.08 7.43 -19.07
CA SER A 311 8.50 8.77 -19.10
C SER A 311 9.42 9.89 -18.61
N GLY A 312 10.55 9.59 -17.95
CA GLY A 312 11.38 10.60 -17.29
C GLY A 312 12.79 10.82 -17.86
N THR A 313 13.47 11.78 -17.23
CA THR A 313 14.86 12.22 -17.47
C THR A 313 15.91 11.26 -16.88
N ASN A 314 15.57 9.99 -16.69
CA ASN A 314 16.37 9.03 -15.93
C ASN A 314 17.77 8.83 -16.57
N THR A 315 18.81 9.21 -15.84
CA THR A 315 20.23 9.08 -16.25
C THR A 315 20.98 8.00 -15.46
N THR A 316 20.32 7.24 -14.58
CA THR A 316 20.91 6.11 -13.83
C THR A 316 20.33 4.79 -14.33
N ALA A 317 21.00 3.69 -14.02
CA ALA A 317 20.48 2.37 -14.38
C ALA A 317 19.38 1.99 -13.38
N ASN A 318 18.15 1.84 -13.86
CA ASN A 318 17.06 1.27 -13.08
C ASN A 318 16.95 -0.24 -13.33
N HIS A 319 17.38 -1.08 -12.39
CA HIS A 319 17.35 -2.54 -12.53
C HIS A 319 16.10 -3.15 -11.90
N GLY A 320 15.66 -4.31 -12.39
CA GLY A 320 14.59 -5.09 -11.79
C GLY A 320 15.05 -5.72 -10.48
N LEU A 321 15.98 -6.68 -10.55
CA LEU A 321 16.60 -7.31 -9.39
C LEU A 321 18.11 -7.33 -9.52
N THR A 322 18.80 -6.88 -8.47
CA THR A 322 20.24 -7.03 -8.27
C THR A 322 20.50 -8.01 -7.12
N ILE A 323 21.08 -9.17 -7.43
CA ILE A 323 21.32 -10.25 -6.47
C ILE A 323 22.81 -10.34 -6.18
N ARG A 324 23.19 -10.09 -4.92
CA ARG A 324 24.58 -9.97 -4.46
C ARG A 324 24.72 -10.25 -2.96
N GLN A 325 25.89 -10.12 -2.36
CA GLN A 325 26.82 -11.25 -2.47
C GLN A 325 26.34 -12.44 -1.60
N TYR A 326 26.46 -13.67 -2.11
CA TYR A 326 25.97 -14.92 -1.50
C TYR A 326 24.45 -15.05 -1.32
N SER A 327 23.67 -14.08 -1.80
CA SER A 327 22.21 -14.22 -1.83
C SER A 327 21.77 -15.35 -2.76
N SER A 328 20.77 -16.10 -2.32
CA SER A 328 20.24 -17.29 -3.01
C SER A 328 18.71 -17.35 -2.97
N PRO A 329 18.02 -16.28 -3.41
CA PRO A 329 16.57 -16.19 -3.31
C PRO A 329 15.89 -17.24 -4.16
N LYS A 330 14.65 -17.56 -3.78
CA LYS A 330 13.76 -18.40 -4.56
C LYS A 330 12.52 -17.61 -4.97
N VAL A 331 12.44 -17.21 -6.24
CA VAL A 331 11.38 -16.32 -6.75
C VAL A 331 10.52 -17.03 -7.79
N TYR A 332 9.22 -17.07 -7.53
CA TYR A 332 8.26 -17.80 -8.32
C TYR A 332 7.03 -16.97 -8.66
N ASN A 333 6.44 -17.20 -9.83
CA ASN A 333 5.15 -16.61 -10.20
C ASN A 333 5.15 -15.07 -10.13
N SER A 334 6.23 -14.39 -10.48
CA SER A 334 6.35 -12.94 -10.32
C SER A 334 6.43 -12.21 -11.65
N ILE A 335 6.10 -10.93 -11.64
CA ILE A 335 6.16 -10.01 -12.76
C ILE A 335 7.16 -8.91 -12.40
N LEU A 336 8.12 -8.66 -13.27
CA LEU A 336 8.98 -7.49 -13.25
C LEU A 336 8.73 -6.76 -14.57
N THR A 337 8.28 -5.51 -14.49
CA THR A 337 7.96 -4.76 -15.70
C THR A 337 8.10 -3.25 -15.62
N ASP A 338 8.07 -2.59 -16.77
CA ASP A 338 8.14 -1.14 -16.91
C ASP A 338 9.40 -0.50 -16.28
N PHE A 339 10.56 -1.15 -16.40
CA PHE A 339 11.88 -0.62 -16.05
C PHE A 339 12.64 -0.15 -17.33
N THR A 340 11.91 0.11 -18.42
CA THR A 340 12.49 0.58 -19.68
C THR A 340 13.02 2.00 -19.51
N THR A 341 14.29 2.23 -19.82
CA THR A 341 14.85 3.58 -19.87
C THR A 341 14.79 4.17 -21.27
N SER A 342 14.61 5.48 -21.31
CA SER A 342 14.64 6.32 -22.49
C SER A 342 16.04 6.49 -23.11
N HIS A 343 17.09 5.88 -22.52
CA HIS A 343 18.48 6.24 -22.83
C HIS A 343 19.51 5.10 -22.95
N GLY A 344 19.11 3.82 -23.01
CA GLY A 344 20.08 2.73 -23.27
C GLY A 344 21.19 2.57 -22.22
N ASN A 345 20.92 3.00 -20.98
CA ASN A 345 21.93 3.17 -19.92
C ASN A 345 22.15 1.91 -19.05
N GLY A 346 21.96 0.70 -19.61
CA GLY A 346 22.28 -0.54 -18.92
C GLY A 346 21.23 -1.09 -17.93
N SER A 347 20.02 -0.53 -17.85
CA SER A 347 18.89 -1.10 -17.09
C SER A 347 18.57 -2.52 -17.51
N VAL A 348 18.31 -3.39 -16.53
CA VAL A 348 18.08 -4.83 -16.77
C VAL A 348 17.05 -5.47 -15.87
N GLY A 349 16.47 -6.57 -16.33
CA GLY A 349 15.56 -7.39 -15.54
C GLY A 349 16.24 -8.08 -14.36
N LEU A 350 17.22 -8.93 -14.65
CA LEU A 350 17.92 -9.73 -13.65
C LEU A 350 19.44 -9.54 -13.73
N ASN A 351 20.03 -9.14 -12.61
CA ASN A 351 21.46 -8.93 -12.44
C ASN A 351 22.00 -9.79 -11.28
N ILE A 352 22.76 -10.84 -11.59
CA ILE A 352 23.56 -11.55 -10.57
C ILE A 352 24.96 -10.95 -10.61
N SER A 353 25.21 -9.93 -9.80
CA SER A 353 26.30 -8.99 -10.05
C SER A 353 27.68 -9.57 -9.72
N ASP A 354 27.76 -10.55 -8.81
CA ASP A 354 29.01 -11.20 -8.40
C ASP A 354 29.07 -12.72 -8.67
N THR A 355 30.26 -13.29 -8.49
CA THR A 355 30.52 -14.73 -8.70
C THR A 355 29.98 -15.62 -7.58
N GLN A 356 29.85 -15.09 -6.38
CA GLN A 356 29.45 -15.78 -5.16
C GLN A 356 27.97 -16.15 -5.24
N SER A 357 27.09 -15.20 -5.57
CA SER A 357 25.67 -15.45 -5.86
C SER A 357 25.50 -16.31 -7.12
N GLY A 358 26.37 -16.15 -8.13
CA GLY A 358 26.40 -17.05 -9.30
C GLY A 358 26.71 -18.51 -8.94
N ALA A 359 27.57 -18.74 -7.94
CA ALA A 359 27.85 -20.07 -7.42
C ALA A 359 26.64 -20.66 -6.68
N MET A 360 25.84 -19.83 -5.99
CA MET A 360 24.58 -20.27 -5.36
C MET A 360 23.56 -20.78 -6.38
N LEU A 361 23.46 -20.13 -7.55
CA LEU A 361 22.64 -20.62 -8.66
C LEU A 361 23.17 -21.94 -9.23
N THR A 362 24.49 -22.03 -9.45
CA THR A 362 25.13 -23.25 -9.98
C THR A 362 24.98 -24.44 -9.03
N ALA A 363 24.98 -24.18 -7.72
CA ALA A 363 24.75 -25.18 -6.67
C ALA A 363 23.27 -25.57 -6.49
N GLY A 364 22.34 -24.92 -7.20
CA GLY A 364 20.89 -25.18 -7.09
C GLY A 364 20.25 -24.61 -5.82
N LEU A 365 20.91 -23.65 -5.15
CA LEU A 365 20.39 -23.00 -3.94
C LEU A 365 19.49 -21.81 -4.27
N MET A 366 19.86 -21.04 -5.31
CA MET A 366 19.05 -19.99 -5.90
C MET A 366 18.13 -20.55 -7.00
N ASP A 367 16.87 -20.10 -7.06
CA ASP A 367 15.93 -20.59 -8.06
C ASP A 367 14.88 -19.56 -8.46
N LEU A 368 14.85 -19.17 -9.73
CA LEU A 368 13.82 -18.29 -10.28
C LEU A 368 13.07 -19.02 -11.40
N ARG A 369 11.74 -19.17 -11.26
CA ARG A 369 10.87 -19.85 -12.24
C ARG A 369 9.49 -19.22 -12.40
N GLU A 370 8.86 -19.45 -13.55
CA GLU A 370 7.51 -18.96 -13.86
C GLU A 370 7.36 -17.45 -13.66
N ASN A 371 8.42 -16.68 -13.97
CA ASN A 371 8.40 -15.22 -13.89
C ASN A 371 8.22 -14.58 -15.27
N ILE A 372 7.59 -13.42 -15.30
CA ILE A 372 7.56 -12.52 -16.47
C ILE A 372 8.54 -11.38 -16.19
N ILE A 373 9.55 -11.23 -17.05
CA ILE A 373 10.60 -10.21 -16.96
C ILE A 373 10.56 -9.42 -18.27
N ALA A 374 9.69 -8.42 -18.34
CA ALA A 374 9.35 -7.72 -19.56
C ALA A 374 9.52 -6.21 -19.40
N GLY A 375 9.68 -5.42 -20.47
CA GLY A 375 9.81 -3.97 -20.33
C GLY A 375 11.14 -3.54 -19.70
N PHE A 376 12.24 -4.03 -20.27
CA PHE A 376 13.62 -3.61 -19.95
C PHE A 376 14.39 -3.37 -21.25
N GLY A 377 15.50 -2.61 -21.18
CA GLY A 377 16.43 -2.50 -22.31
C GLY A 377 17.09 -3.85 -22.65
N SER A 378 17.48 -4.61 -21.62
CA SER A 378 17.81 -6.04 -21.72
C SER A 378 17.18 -6.79 -20.55
N ALA A 379 16.64 -7.98 -20.78
CA ALA A 379 16.07 -8.77 -19.67
C ALA A 379 17.16 -9.30 -18.70
N VAL A 380 18.43 -9.40 -19.13
CA VAL A 380 19.59 -9.86 -18.32
C VAL A 380 20.85 -9.05 -18.62
N THR A 381 21.71 -8.83 -17.62
CA THR A 381 23.02 -8.15 -17.78
C THR A 381 24.14 -9.07 -18.20
N ASN A 382 24.19 -10.28 -17.65
CA ASN A 382 25.41 -11.06 -17.63
C ASN A 382 25.16 -12.56 -17.84
N ALA A 383 26.22 -13.29 -18.15
CA ALA A 383 26.14 -14.73 -18.42
C ALA A 383 25.59 -15.53 -17.22
N ARG A 384 25.72 -15.03 -15.99
CA ARG A 384 25.26 -15.71 -14.77
C ARG A 384 23.74 -15.66 -14.66
N SER A 385 23.11 -14.51 -14.98
CA SER A 385 21.64 -14.40 -14.99
C SER A 385 21.01 -14.90 -16.30
N ALA A 386 21.76 -14.97 -17.40
CA ALA A 386 21.26 -15.44 -18.70
C ALA A 386 20.63 -16.85 -18.65
N ILE A 387 21.17 -17.76 -17.83
CA ILE A 387 20.62 -19.12 -17.69
C ILE A 387 19.19 -19.12 -17.13
N LEU A 388 18.80 -18.08 -16.37
CA LEU A 388 17.45 -17.97 -15.82
C LEU A 388 16.40 -17.76 -16.91
N LEU A 389 16.79 -17.22 -18.08
CA LEU A 389 15.90 -17.04 -19.23
C LEU A 389 16.11 -18.08 -20.33
N SER A 390 17.35 -18.56 -20.54
CA SER A 390 17.64 -19.49 -21.65
C SER A 390 17.28 -20.95 -21.35
N ASP A 391 17.18 -21.34 -20.06
CA ASP A 391 16.71 -22.65 -19.65
C ASP A 391 15.17 -22.70 -19.68
N ALA A 392 14.62 -23.33 -20.72
CA ALA A 392 13.18 -23.47 -20.91
C ALA A 392 12.47 -24.20 -19.75
N SER A 393 13.17 -25.03 -18.96
CA SER A 393 12.58 -25.71 -17.79
C SER A 393 12.21 -24.76 -16.66
N ARG A 394 12.72 -23.52 -16.69
CA ARG A 394 12.39 -22.48 -15.71
C ARG A 394 11.11 -21.73 -16.04
N SER A 395 10.61 -21.80 -17.28
CA SER A 395 9.40 -21.09 -17.72
C SER A 395 9.42 -19.58 -17.43
N ASN A 396 10.59 -18.96 -17.30
CA ASN A 396 10.69 -17.51 -17.28
C ASN A 396 10.50 -16.97 -18.70
N SER A 397 9.87 -15.81 -18.82
CA SER A 397 9.50 -15.24 -20.12
C SER A 397 9.66 -13.73 -20.14
N THR A 398 9.77 -13.16 -21.34
CA THR A 398 9.89 -11.72 -21.56
C THR A 398 8.65 -11.12 -22.22
N VAL A 399 7.54 -11.86 -22.23
CA VAL A 399 6.27 -11.45 -22.84
C VAL A 399 5.62 -10.33 -22.04
N ASN A 400 4.91 -9.42 -22.71
CA ASN A 400 4.17 -8.37 -22.02
C ASN A 400 3.17 -9.00 -21.03
N PRO A 401 3.20 -8.64 -19.73
CA PRO A 401 2.28 -9.18 -18.73
C PRO A 401 0.83 -8.73 -18.95
N LEU A 402 0.57 -7.79 -19.85
CA LEU A 402 -0.76 -7.30 -20.18
C LEU A 402 -1.50 -6.81 -18.91
N LEU A 403 -0.82 -5.99 -18.09
CA LEU A 403 -1.47 -5.29 -16.97
C LEU A 403 -2.51 -4.28 -17.52
N THR A 404 -3.55 -4.00 -16.75
CA THR A 404 -4.68 -3.17 -17.18
C THR A 404 -4.24 -1.74 -17.47
N SER A 405 -3.53 -1.11 -16.53
CA SER A 405 -2.92 0.21 -16.75
C SER A 405 -1.84 0.51 -15.70
N ILE A 406 -0.85 1.30 -16.09
CA ILE A 406 0.22 1.78 -15.19
C ILE A 406 0.18 3.30 -15.22
N SER A 407 0.03 3.93 -14.06
CA SER A 407 0.08 5.38 -13.89
C SER A 407 0.87 5.73 -12.63
N ARG A 408 1.57 6.86 -12.69
CA ARG A 408 2.37 7.44 -11.58
C ARG A 408 1.82 8.78 -11.13
N ILE A 409 0.64 9.14 -11.63
CA ILE A 409 -0.04 10.39 -11.30
C ILE A 409 -1.42 10.08 -10.71
N ARG A 410 -2.01 11.07 -10.02
CA ARG A 410 -3.32 10.97 -9.38
C ARG A 410 -4.46 11.09 -10.39
N ASP A 411 -4.54 10.14 -11.33
CA ASP A 411 -5.51 10.12 -12.43
C ASP A 411 -6.43 8.89 -12.40
N ALA A 412 -6.44 8.15 -11.28
CA ALA A 412 -7.13 6.87 -11.14
C ALA A 412 -6.68 5.81 -12.19
N GLY A 413 -5.50 5.98 -12.78
CA GLY A 413 -4.99 5.19 -13.89
C GLY A 413 -4.08 4.02 -13.48
N LEU A 414 -3.78 3.80 -12.20
CA LEU A 414 -2.95 2.68 -11.76
C LEU A 414 -3.79 1.43 -11.48
N ASP A 415 -3.84 0.50 -12.45
CA ASP A 415 -4.49 -0.80 -12.30
C ASP A 415 -3.51 -1.95 -12.65
N PRO A 416 -2.75 -2.45 -11.65
CA PRO A 416 -1.73 -3.47 -11.87
C PRO A 416 -2.32 -4.88 -12.05
N ARG A 417 -3.65 -5.03 -12.14
CA ARG A 417 -4.27 -6.33 -12.41
C ARG A 417 -4.04 -6.76 -13.86
N PRO A 418 -3.74 -8.05 -14.12
CA PRO A 418 -3.68 -8.58 -15.47
C PRO A 418 -5.05 -8.51 -16.17
N GLN A 419 -5.07 -8.09 -17.45
CA GLN A 419 -6.28 -8.08 -18.28
C GLN A 419 -6.61 -9.47 -18.84
N ALA A 420 -7.80 -9.62 -19.43
CA ALA A 420 -8.21 -10.86 -20.10
C ALA A 420 -7.20 -11.25 -21.20
N GLY A 421 -6.79 -12.52 -21.22
CA GLY A 421 -5.77 -13.04 -22.15
C GLY A 421 -4.33 -12.77 -21.74
N SER A 422 -4.10 -12.16 -20.57
CA SER A 422 -2.75 -11.98 -20.03
C SER A 422 -2.03 -13.33 -19.79
N PRO A 423 -0.74 -13.44 -20.16
CA PRO A 423 0.08 -14.62 -19.83
C PRO A 423 0.31 -14.78 -18.32
N ALA A 424 0.06 -13.73 -17.54
CA ALA A 424 0.13 -13.79 -16.09
C ALA A 424 -1.05 -14.55 -15.46
N LEU A 425 -2.15 -14.79 -16.17
CA LEU A 425 -3.32 -15.50 -15.62
C LEU A 425 -3.12 -17.00 -15.41
N THR A 426 -1.96 -17.53 -15.78
CA THR A 426 -1.64 -18.94 -15.63
C THR A 426 -0.22 -19.13 -15.09
N SER A 427 -0.07 -20.04 -14.14
CA SER A 427 1.21 -20.60 -13.73
C SER A 427 1.10 -22.11 -13.54
N THR A 428 2.20 -22.81 -13.82
CA THR A 428 2.34 -24.24 -13.54
C THR A 428 2.85 -24.52 -12.12
N ILE A 429 3.49 -23.54 -11.49
CA ILE A 429 3.99 -23.62 -10.11
C ILE A 429 2.89 -23.15 -9.16
N MET A 430 2.50 -24.03 -8.23
CA MET A 430 1.59 -23.70 -7.13
C MET A 430 2.42 -23.35 -5.89
N PRO A 431 2.13 -22.23 -5.20
CA PRO A 431 2.70 -21.97 -3.88
C PRO A 431 2.46 -23.15 -2.91
N PRO A 432 3.41 -23.45 -2.00
CA PRO A 432 3.25 -24.54 -1.02
C PRO A 432 1.96 -24.44 -0.20
N ASN A 433 1.32 -25.57 0.09
CA ASN A 433 0.16 -25.62 0.99
C ASN A 433 0.62 -25.83 2.45
N ASP A 434 1.28 -24.83 3.02
CA ASP A 434 1.90 -24.92 4.35
C ASP A 434 1.25 -24.01 5.41
N GLY A 435 0.10 -23.43 5.08
CA GLY A 435 -0.64 -22.50 5.94
C GLY A 435 -0.22 -21.04 5.84
N PHE A 436 0.93 -20.74 5.21
CA PHE A 436 1.38 -19.35 4.98
C PHE A 436 0.94 -18.84 3.60
N TYR A 437 1.29 -19.57 2.55
CA TYR A 437 0.99 -19.15 1.18
C TYR A 437 -0.48 -19.37 0.84
N THR A 438 -1.07 -18.40 0.13
CA THR A 438 -2.31 -18.60 -0.60
C THR A 438 -2.01 -19.38 -1.87
N GLN A 439 -2.69 -20.50 -2.08
CA GLN A 439 -2.53 -21.31 -3.27
C GLN A 439 -3.22 -20.65 -4.48
N VAL A 440 -2.43 -20.01 -5.34
CA VAL A 440 -2.91 -19.35 -6.57
C VAL A 440 -2.15 -19.85 -7.81
N LYS A 441 -2.81 -19.78 -8.98
CA LYS A 441 -2.23 -20.20 -10.27
C LYS A 441 -2.07 -19.04 -11.26
N PHE A 442 -1.77 -17.84 -10.77
CA PHE A 442 -1.40 -16.71 -11.59
C PHE A 442 0.01 -16.23 -11.24
N LYS A 443 0.59 -15.41 -12.10
CA LYS A 443 1.85 -14.68 -11.90
C LYS A 443 1.54 -13.25 -11.51
N GLY A 444 2.42 -12.61 -10.74
CA GLY A 444 2.19 -11.29 -10.18
C GLY A 444 1.42 -11.33 -8.87
N ALA A 445 1.26 -10.14 -8.29
CA ALA A 445 0.59 -9.93 -7.01
C ALA A 445 -0.95 -9.88 -7.09
N PHE A 446 -1.52 -9.93 -8.30
CA PHE A 446 -2.95 -9.71 -8.52
C PHE A 446 -3.57 -10.74 -9.47
N ASP A 447 -4.82 -11.12 -9.19
CA ASP A 447 -5.70 -11.77 -10.15
C ASP A 447 -6.46 -10.72 -11.00
N THR A 448 -7.42 -11.15 -11.83
CA THR A 448 -8.24 -10.23 -12.67
C THR A 448 -9.25 -9.40 -11.88
N ASN A 449 -9.61 -9.82 -10.67
CA ASN A 449 -10.83 -9.38 -9.99
C ASN A 449 -10.52 -8.50 -8.77
N THR A 450 -9.44 -8.81 -8.05
CA THR A 450 -9.15 -8.30 -6.71
C THR A 450 -8.03 -7.29 -6.77
N LEU A 451 -8.35 -6.01 -6.56
CA LEU A 451 -7.37 -4.95 -6.34
C LEU A 451 -7.25 -4.71 -4.83
N TRP A 452 -6.44 -5.54 -4.15
CA TRP A 452 -6.30 -5.53 -2.68
C TRP A 452 -5.58 -4.28 -2.13
N LEU A 453 -5.08 -3.40 -3.00
CA LEU A 453 -4.54 -2.10 -2.63
C LEU A 453 -5.62 -1.11 -2.14
N LYS A 454 -6.90 -1.36 -2.46
CA LYS A 454 -7.99 -0.43 -2.13
C LYS A 454 -8.23 -0.30 -0.62
N CYS A 455 -8.84 0.82 -0.22
CA CYS A 455 -9.28 1.22 1.11
C CYS A 455 -8.18 1.71 2.06
N TRP A 456 -7.00 1.09 2.04
CA TRP A 456 -6.03 1.25 3.14
C TRP A 456 -4.70 1.89 2.73
N THR A 457 -4.40 1.90 1.44
CA THR A 457 -3.15 2.47 0.91
C THR A 457 -3.28 3.96 0.65
N ALA A 458 -2.16 4.67 0.73
CA ALA A 458 -2.00 6.02 0.21
C ALA A 458 -2.31 6.06 -1.30
N LEU A 459 -1.96 5.01 -2.05
CA LEU A 459 -2.31 4.89 -3.47
C LEU A 459 -3.83 5.02 -3.72
N ASP A 460 -4.67 4.37 -2.90
CA ASP A 460 -6.14 4.52 -3.02
C ASP A 460 -6.60 5.89 -2.52
N GLN A 461 -6.16 6.29 -1.33
CA GLN A 461 -6.60 7.53 -0.66
C GLN A 461 -6.24 8.79 -1.46
N LEU A 462 -5.11 8.77 -2.17
CA LEU A 462 -4.63 9.87 -2.99
C LEU A 462 -5.09 9.77 -4.46
N GLY A 463 -5.95 8.81 -4.81
CA GLY A 463 -6.59 8.76 -6.12
C GLY A 463 -5.71 8.25 -7.26
N PHE A 464 -4.71 7.40 -6.98
CA PHE A 464 -3.95 6.71 -8.04
C PHE A 464 -4.73 5.52 -8.62
N LEU A 465 -5.53 4.84 -7.78
CA LEU A 465 -6.21 3.60 -8.17
C LEU A 465 -7.57 3.84 -8.85
N PRO A 466 -7.97 2.96 -9.79
CA PRO A 466 -9.25 3.06 -10.47
C PRO A 466 -10.42 2.78 -9.53
N GLY A 467 -11.53 3.49 -9.74
CA GLY A 467 -12.72 3.33 -8.92
C GLY A 467 -12.46 3.70 -7.47
N GLY A 468 -11.83 4.88 -7.26
CA GLY A 468 -11.90 5.60 -5.99
C GLY A 468 -13.34 5.71 -5.51
N ASN A 469 -13.54 6.08 -4.24
CA ASN A 469 -14.86 6.28 -3.64
C ASN A 469 -15.80 6.89 -4.68
N ALA A 470 -16.94 6.25 -4.96
CA ALA A 470 -17.81 6.76 -6.01
C ALA A 470 -18.28 8.14 -5.55
N VAL A 471 -17.65 9.20 -6.06
CA VAL A 471 -18.00 10.57 -5.71
C VAL A 471 -19.36 10.82 -6.31
N GLU A 472 -20.35 10.97 -5.44
CA GLU A 472 -21.71 11.34 -5.81
C GLU A 472 -21.67 12.61 -6.68
N PRO A 473 -22.21 12.58 -7.91
CA PRO A 473 -22.38 13.79 -8.70
C PRO A 473 -23.20 14.83 -7.93
N THR A 474 -22.81 16.10 -8.02
CA THR A 474 -23.54 17.19 -7.35
C THR A 474 -24.90 17.50 -7.99
N ASN A 475 -25.15 17.03 -9.22
CA ASN A 475 -26.41 17.25 -9.90
C ASN A 475 -27.43 16.17 -9.52
N THR A 476 -28.46 16.55 -8.76
CA THR A 476 -29.54 15.65 -8.36
C THR A 476 -30.77 15.85 -9.26
N VAL A 477 -31.33 14.74 -9.75
CA VAL A 477 -32.59 14.70 -10.51
C VAL A 477 -33.62 13.92 -9.69
N THR A 478 -34.61 14.62 -9.15
CA THR A 478 -35.74 13.98 -8.44
C THR A 478 -36.75 13.44 -9.44
N LEU A 479 -37.12 12.17 -9.28
CA LEU A 479 -38.04 11.43 -10.13
C LEU A 479 -39.38 11.25 -9.40
N ILE A 480 -40.39 11.99 -9.85
CA ILE A 480 -41.76 11.97 -9.30
C ILE A 480 -42.81 11.46 -10.29
N ASN A 481 -42.42 11.24 -11.55
CA ASN A 481 -43.33 10.90 -12.64
C ASN A 481 -42.91 9.61 -13.34
N ASP A 482 -43.88 8.92 -13.93
CA ASP A 482 -43.65 7.78 -14.79
C ASP A 482 -42.91 8.16 -16.07
N ILE A 483 -42.04 7.24 -16.50
CA ILE A 483 -41.31 7.29 -17.75
C ILE A 483 -42.22 6.77 -18.86
N THR A 484 -42.87 7.69 -19.56
CA THR A 484 -43.79 7.41 -20.69
C THR A 484 -43.12 7.52 -22.06
N ASN A 485 -41.95 8.16 -22.12
CA ASN A 485 -41.11 8.26 -23.31
C ASN A 485 -39.71 7.74 -22.98
N SER A 486 -39.05 7.12 -23.95
CA SER A 486 -37.71 6.56 -23.73
C SER A 486 -36.72 7.65 -23.28
N VAL A 487 -35.90 7.33 -22.28
CA VAL A 487 -34.97 8.26 -21.64
C VAL A 487 -33.65 7.59 -21.31
N THR A 488 -32.59 8.39 -21.28
CA THR A 488 -31.27 7.96 -20.80
C THR A 488 -30.95 8.65 -19.49
N TRP A 489 -30.58 7.86 -18.49
CA TRP A 489 -30.00 8.33 -17.24
C TRP A 489 -28.47 8.34 -17.34
N PHE A 490 -27.91 9.54 -17.19
CA PHE A 490 -26.48 9.82 -17.30
C PHE A 490 -25.76 9.75 -15.95
N SER A 491 -24.51 9.27 -15.96
CA SER A 491 -23.68 9.14 -14.76
C SER A 491 -23.20 10.46 -14.17
N THR A 492 -23.48 11.58 -14.82
CA THR A 492 -23.22 12.94 -14.31
C THR A 492 -24.26 13.37 -13.27
N ASN A 493 -25.28 12.55 -13.01
CA ASN A 493 -26.40 12.87 -12.13
C ASN A 493 -26.58 11.77 -11.07
N VAL A 494 -27.14 12.17 -9.93
CA VAL A 494 -27.79 11.27 -8.97
C VAL A 494 -29.29 11.33 -9.23
N TYR A 495 -29.93 10.18 -9.46
CA TYR A 495 -31.37 10.09 -9.64
C TYR A 495 -32.03 9.70 -8.32
N LEU A 496 -32.91 10.55 -7.79
CA LEU A 496 -33.58 10.34 -6.53
C LEU A 496 -35.05 9.98 -6.79
N MET A 497 -35.42 8.72 -6.58
CA MET A 497 -36.80 8.26 -6.73
C MET A 497 -37.62 8.70 -5.53
N ASP A 498 -38.64 9.51 -5.80
CA ASP A 498 -39.61 9.97 -4.81
C ASP A 498 -40.91 9.18 -4.99
N GLY A 499 -40.98 8.04 -4.29
CA GLY A 499 -42.05 7.06 -4.45
C GLY A 499 -41.83 6.12 -5.64
N PHE A 500 -42.93 5.66 -6.23
CA PHE A 500 -42.86 4.68 -7.32
C PHE A 500 -42.62 5.37 -8.66
N VAL A 501 -41.61 4.89 -9.39
CA VAL A 501 -41.32 5.31 -10.76
C VAL A 501 -41.59 4.14 -11.70
N HIS A 502 -42.54 4.29 -12.62
CA HIS A 502 -42.83 3.26 -13.62
C HIS A 502 -42.21 3.59 -14.97
N VAL A 503 -41.55 2.62 -15.60
CA VAL A 503 -41.25 2.62 -17.03
C VAL A 503 -42.43 1.97 -17.74
N LEU A 504 -43.22 2.78 -18.43
CA LEU A 504 -44.48 2.36 -19.06
C LEU A 504 -44.27 1.98 -20.52
N ALA A 505 -44.82 0.84 -20.95
CA ALA A 505 -44.73 0.42 -22.34
C ALA A 505 -45.31 1.50 -23.28
N PRO A 506 -44.65 1.79 -24.43
CA PRO A 506 -43.50 1.09 -25.02
C PRO A 506 -42.13 1.72 -24.67
N ALA A 507 -42.04 2.51 -23.60
CA ALA A 507 -40.83 3.27 -23.28
C ALA A 507 -39.63 2.37 -22.92
N GLU A 508 -38.45 2.93 -23.15
CA GLU A 508 -37.15 2.32 -22.83
C GLU A 508 -36.34 3.22 -21.90
N LEU A 509 -35.89 2.67 -20.77
CA LEU A 509 -34.96 3.33 -19.87
C LEU A 509 -33.54 2.83 -20.12
N THR A 510 -32.64 3.69 -20.60
CA THR A 510 -31.19 3.39 -20.68
C THR A 510 -30.45 4.01 -19.51
N ILE A 511 -29.56 3.29 -18.85
CA ILE A 511 -28.77 3.79 -17.72
C ILE A 511 -27.27 3.64 -18.04
N GLN A 512 -26.52 4.74 -17.99
CA GLN A 512 -25.09 4.73 -18.25
C GLN A 512 -24.28 4.06 -17.13
N PRO A 513 -23.14 3.40 -17.44
CA PRO A 513 -22.21 2.91 -16.42
C PRO A 513 -21.76 4.01 -15.44
N GLY A 514 -21.81 3.72 -14.14
CA GLY A 514 -21.44 4.66 -13.07
C GLY A 514 -22.58 5.58 -12.63
N THR A 515 -23.81 5.38 -13.11
CA THR A 515 -24.96 6.16 -12.65
C THR A 515 -25.41 5.70 -11.27
N ILE A 516 -25.73 6.66 -10.40
CA ILE A 516 -26.21 6.42 -9.04
C ILE A 516 -27.70 6.76 -8.97
N ILE A 517 -28.48 5.82 -8.45
CA ILE A 517 -29.93 5.91 -8.29
C ILE A 517 -30.26 5.59 -6.84
N LYS A 518 -30.94 6.52 -6.17
CA LYS A 518 -31.30 6.41 -4.76
C LYS A 518 -32.82 6.41 -4.59
N GLY A 519 -33.32 5.55 -3.72
CA GLY A 519 -34.71 5.60 -3.26
C GLY A 519 -34.86 6.48 -2.02
N LEU A 520 -35.82 7.41 -2.04
CA LEU A 520 -36.22 8.11 -0.82
C LEU A 520 -36.80 7.11 0.20
N SER A 521 -36.45 7.31 1.46
CA SER A 521 -37.02 6.59 2.59
C SER A 521 -38.48 6.99 2.79
N ALA A 522 -39.25 6.14 3.48
CA ALA A 522 -40.69 6.36 3.69
C ALA A 522 -41.04 7.71 4.33
N GLY A 523 -40.13 8.31 5.11
CA GLY A 523 -40.33 9.64 5.72
C GLY A 523 -40.05 10.82 4.79
N SER A 524 -39.34 10.58 3.69
CA SER A 524 -38.92 11.61 2.72
C SER A 524 -39.78 11.64 1.46
N ILE A 525 -40.58 10.59 1.20
CA ILE A 525 -41.47 10.49 0.03
C ILE A 525 -42.57 11.54 0.08
N THR A 526 -42.75 12.29 -1.01
CA THR A 526 -43.75 13.35 -1.16
C THR A 526 -44.95 12.95 -2.02
N THR A 527 -44.80 11.89 -2.82
CA THR A 527 -45.81 11.36 -3.75
C THR A 527 -46.92 10.54 -3.06
N GLY A 528 -46.68 10.12 -1.82
CA GLY A 528 -47.66 9.44 -0.94
C GLY A 528 -47.52 7.92 -0.87
N GLU A 529 -46.58 7.35 -1.62
CA GLU A 529 -46.22 5.94 -1.58
C GLU A 529 -45.47 5.59 -0.29
N SER A 530 -45.56 4.31 0.12
CA SER A 530 -44.92 3.81 1.34
C SER A 530 -43.43 3.47 1.18
N ALA A 531 -42.91 3.50 -0.05
CA ALA A 531 -41.52 3.22 -0.37
C ALA A 531 -41.18 3.76 -1.77
N SER A 532 -39.89 3.96 -2.04
CA SER A 532 -39.42 4.30 -3.38
C SER A 532 -38.99 3.05 -4.13
N ALA A 533 -39.43 2.87 -5.37
CA ALA A 533 -39.09 1.69 -6.18
C ALA A 533 -39.18 1.99 -7.68
N LEU A 534 -38.37 1.28 -8.47
CA LEU A 534 -38.41 1.32 -9.93
C LEU A 534 -39.18 0.12 -10.46
N PHE A 535 -40.22 0.37 -11.26
CA PHE A 535 -41.02 -0.67 -11.92
C PHE A 535 -40.85 -0.59 -13.44
N VAL A 536 -40.27 -1.61 -14.05
CA VAL A 536 -40.30 -1.78 -15.52
C VAL A 536 -41.51 -2.63 -15.87
N THR A 537 -42.54 -2.01 -16.42
CA THR A 537 -43.83 -2.69 -16.68
C THR A 537 -43.78 -3.60 -17.89
N ALA A 538 -44.73 -4.55 -17.98
CA ALA A 538 -44.80 -5.50 -19.08
C ALA A 538 -44.87 -4.77 -20.45
N GLY A 539 -43.95 -5.13 -21.35
CA GLY A 539 -43.80 -4.50 -22.66
C GLY A 539 -42.90 -3.25 -22.69
N ALA A 540 -42.41 -2.76 -21.55
CA ALA A 540 -41.36 -1.74 -21.48
C ALA A 540 -39.96 -2.38 -21.51
N ARG A 541 -38.91 -1.55 -21.62
CA ARG A 541 -37.50 -2.02 -21.64
C ARG A 541 -36.62 -1.26 -20.67
N ILE A 542 -35.60 -1.94 -20.14
CA ILE A 542 -34.50 -1.35 -19.38
C ILE A 542 -33.15 -1.83 -19.93
N HIS A 543 -32.24 -0.89 -20.17
CA HIS A 543 -30.86 -1.12 -20.59
C HIS A 543 -29.91 -0.57 -19.52
N ALA A 544 -29.65 -1.38 -18.49
CA ALA A 544 -28.77 -1.06 -17.36
C ALA A 544 -27.52 -1.95 -17.40
N VAL A 545 -26.55 -1.58 -18.24
CA VAL A 545 -25.30 -2.34 -18.42
C VAL A 545 -24.14 -1.55 -17.83
N GLY A 546 -23.82 -1.80 -16.55
CA GLY A 546 -22.63 -1.22 -15.89
C GLY A 546 -21.33 -1.94 -16.25
N THR A 547 -20.19 -1.42 -15.77
CA THR A 547 -18.88 -2.10 -15.86
C THR A 547 -18.32 -2.38 -14.47
N ALA A 548 -17.32 -3.25 -14.37
CA ALA A 548 -16.63 -3.53 -13.10
C ALA A 548 -15.97 -2.27 -12.48
N THR A 549 -15.57 -1.31 -13.31
CA THR A 549 -14.97 -0.04 -12.88
C THR A 549 -15.98 1.10 -12.72
N ARG A 550 -17.19 0.95 -13.26
CA ARG A 550 -18.28 1.93 -13.23
C ARG A 550 -19.63 1.18 -13.08
N PRO A 551 -19.89 0.57 -11.92
CA PRO A 551 -21.17 -0.12 -11.69
C PRO A 551 -22.31 0.89 -11.72
N ILE A 552 -23.51 0.43 -12.11
CA ILE A 552 -24.74 1.19 -11.85
C ILE A 552 -25.17 0.85 -10.43
N ILE A 553 -25.34 1.87 -9.59
CA ILE A 553 -25.61 1.70 -8.17
C ILE A 553 -27.07 2.07 -7.92
N PHE A 554 -27.84 1.10 -7.42
CA PHE A 554 -29.17 1.32 -6.88
C PHE A 554 -29.11 1.18 -5.36
N THR A 555 -29.46 2.22 -4.63
CA THR A 555 -29.33 2.25 -3.18
C THR A 555 -30.38 3.15 -2.52
N THR A 556 -30.23 3.43 -1.22
CA THR A 556 -31.08 4.33 -0.41
C THR A 556 -30.52 5.75 -0.41
N GLU A 557 -31.36 6.75 -0.14
CA GLU A 557 -30.92 8.15 0.06
C GLU A 557 -29.91 8.32 1.20
N PHE A 558 -29.86 7.35 2.12
CA PHE A 558 -28.93 7.34 3.27
C PHE A 558 -27.53 6.84 2.92
N ASP A 559 -27.34 6.22 1.75
CA ASP A 559 -26.06 5.68 1.32
C ASP A 559 -25.18 6.83 0.80
N ASP A 560 -24.18 7.26 1.57
CA ASP A 560 -23.10 8.12 1.13
C ASP A 560 -21.96 7.26 0.57
N LEU A 561 -21.91 7.14 -0.76
CA LEU A 561 -20.86 6.38 -1.45
C LEU A 561 -19.44 6.96 -1.27
N GLY A 562 -19.31 8.13 -0.64
CA GLY A 562 -18.05 8.70 -0.16
C GLY A 562 -17.59 8.16 1.20
N GLU A 563 -18.48 7.55 1.98
CA GLU A 563 -18.24 7.03 3.33
C GLU A 563 -18.50 5.51 3.38
N ARG A 564 -17.46 4.70 3.64
CA ARG A 564 -17.56 3.24 3.50
C ARG A 564 -18.29 2.50 4.64
N ASP A 565 -18.65 3.19 5.72
CA ASP A 565 -19.22 2.63 6.95
C ASP A 565 -20.59 3.23 7.31
N ASP A 566 -21.18 4.01 6.42
CA ASP A 566 -22.43 4.74 6.63
C ASP A 566 -23.65 3.81 6.76
N LEU A 567 -23.64 2.67 6.05
CA LEU A 567 -24.62 1.58 6.13
C LEU A 567 -23.96 0.25 6.50
N GLY A 568 -24.44 -0.35 7.58
CA GLY A 568 -23.96 -1.63 8.10
C GLY A 568 -24.76 -2.85 7.62
N LEU A 569 -24.30 -4.04 8.03
CA LEU A 569 -24.91 -5.34 7.67
C LEU A 569 -26.39 -5.51 8.08
N PHE A 570 -26.90 -4.65 8.96
CA PHE A 570 -28.28 -4.70 9.43
C PHE A 570 -29.19 -3.67 8.75
N ASP A 571 -28.63 -2.77 7.94
CA ASP A 571 -29.36 -1.72 7.23
C ASP A 571 -30.00 -2.28 5.97
N ARG A 572 -31.29 -2.62 6.10
CA ARG A 572 -32.08 -3.30 5.07
C ARG A 572 -33.52 -2.77 5.04
N GLY A 573 -34.17 -2.91 3.89
CA GLY A 573 -35.55 -2.44 3.71
C GLY A 573 -35.66 -0.90 3.67
N LEU A 574 -34.57 -0.22 3.34
CA LEU A 574 -34.51 1.25 3.28
C LEU A 574 -35.16 1.83 2.02
N TRP A 575 -35.38 1.00 1.00
CA TRP A 575 -36.15 1.33 -0.21
C TRP A 575 -36.74 0.05 -0.84
N GLY A 576 -37.60 0.19 -1.85
CA GLY A 576 -38.45 -0.88 -2.39
C GLY A 576 -37.85 -1.75 -3.51
N GLY A 577 -36.65 -1.44 -4.00
CA GLY A 577 -35.94 -2.24 -4.99
C GLY A 577 -36.29 -1.93 -6.46
N VAL A 578 -35.77 -2.78 -7.36
CA VAL A 578 -36.08 -2.77 -8.80
C VAL A 578 -36.96 -3.97 -9.14
N VAL A 579 -38.07 -3.71 -9.83
CA VAL A 579 -39.01 -4.73 -10.29
C VAL A 579 -39.05 -4.70 -11.82
N VAL A 580 -38.79 -5.84 -12.45
CA VAL A 580 -38.87 -6.00 -13.91
C VAL A 580 -39.95 -7.01 -14.24
N MET A 581 -40.99 -6.55 -14.94
CA MET A 581 -42.14 -7.37 -15.34
C MET A 581 -42.04 -7.72 -16.83
N GLY A 582 -42.18 -9.02 -17.13
CA GLY A 582 -42.13 -9.57 -18.49
C GLY A 582 -43.46 -9.52 -19.23
#